data_AF-A0A9N8Z5P0-F1
#
_entry.id   AF-A0A9N8Z5P0-F1
#
_cell.length_a   1.000
_cell.length_b   1.000
_cell.length_c   1.000
_cell.angle_alpha   90.00
_cell.angle_beta   90.00
_cell.angle_gamma   90.00
#
_symmetry.space_group_name_H-M   'P 1'
#
loop_
_entity.id
_entity.type
_entity.pdbx_description
1 polymer ?
#
loop_
_entity_poly.entity_id
_entity_poly.type
_entity_poly.pdbx_seq_one_letter_code
_entity_poly.pdbx_strand_id
1 'polypeptide(L)'
;MAINCLSANEDEELLAKIKDTYIFHVSYENRTSLQLGENPFLTISTRMLLQLLEEKMKLDDVLFKYESSYSLSVILLIAEHQNCDLKNITVILIIDSMQ
;
A
#
# COMPACT_ATOMS: atom_id res chain seq x y z
N MET A 1 14.23 12.42 -11.53
CA MET A 1 13.01 11.73 -11.07
C MET A 1 12.49 10.86 -12.20
N ALA A 2 12.02 9.64 -11.91
CA ALA A 2 11.51 8.70 -12.93
C ALA A 2 10.41 9.31 -13.82
N ILE A 3 9.53 10.14 -13.24
CA ILE A 3 8.47 10.87 -13.97
C ILE A 3 9.04 11.76 -15.09
N ASN A 4 10.15 12.46 -14.84
CA ASN A 4 10.78 13.34 -15.84
C ASN A 4 11.42 12.54 -16.99
N CYS A 5 11.83 11.29 -16.72
CA CYS A 5 12.35 10.40 -17.76
C CYS A 5 11.21 9.85 -18.63
N LEU A 6 10.04 9.62 -18.03
CA LEU A 6 8.85 9.11 -18.73
C LEU A 6 8.17 10.18 -19.59
N SER A 7 8.15 11.44 -19.14
CA SER A 7 7.65 12.56 -19.94
C SER A 7 8.42 12.79 -21.24
N ALA A 8 9.67 12.28 -21.34
CA ALA A 8 10.48 12.38 -22.55
C ALA A 8 10.24 11.24 -23.55
N ASN A 9 9.57 10.15 -23.14
CA ASN A 9 9.35 8.94 -23.95
C ASN A 9 7.95 8.87 -24.59
N GLU A 10 7.12 9.92 -24.48
CA GLU A 10 5.76 10.04 -25.06
C GLU A 10 4.76 8.92 -24.68
N ASP A 11 5.10 8.03 -23.74
CA ASP A 11 4.16 7.00 -23.25
C ASP A 11 3.20 7.61 -22.23
N GLU A 12 2.15 8.25 -22.75
CA GLU A 12 1.10 8.91 -21.97
C GLU A 12 0.35 7.93 -21.07
N GLU A 13 0.18 6.67 -21.49
CA GLU A 13 -0.53 5.64 -20.72
C GLU A 13 0.28 5.24 -19.48
N LEU A 14 1.57 4.95 -19.66
CA LEU A 14 2.46 4.61 -18.55
C LEU A 14 2.63 5.80 -17.59
N LEU A 15 2.74 7.01 -18.12
CA LEU A 15 2.84 8.23 -17.31
C LEU A 15 1.59 8.44 -16.46
N ALA A 16 0.39 8.25 -17.03
CA ALA A 16 -0.87 8.34 -16.30
C ALA A 16 -0.92 7.29 -15.17
N LYS A 17 -0.60 6.03 -15.47
CA LYS A 17 -0.58 4.95 -14.46
C LYS A 17 0.36 5.27 -13.30
N ILE A 18 1.56 5.76 -13.58
CA ILE A 18 2.55 6.08 -12.53
C ILE A 18 2.10 7.27 -11.68
N LYS A 19 1.43 8.27 -12.27
CA LYS A 19 0.88 9.41 -11.52
C LYS A 19 -0.24 9.01 -10.57
N ASP A 20 -1.07 8.06 -10.98
CA ASP A 20 -2.24 7.60 -10.20
C ASP A 20 -1.93 6.36 -9.33
N THR A 21 -0.64 6.01 -9.20
CA THR A 21 -0.21 4.83 -8.44
C THR A 21 -0.27 5.06 -6.93
N TYR A 22 -0.80 4.07 -6.21
CA TYR A 22 -0.69 4.00 -4.76
C TYR A 22 0.68 3.48 -4.37
N ILE A 23 1.43 4.26 -3.60
CA ILE A 23 2.77 3.88 -3.12
C ILE A 23 2.68 3.56 -1.64
N PHE A 24 2.97 2.31 -1.28
CA PHE A 24 3.07 1.87 0.11
C PHE A 24 4.52 1.57 0.47
N HIS A 25 4.99 2.16 1.57
CA HIS A 25 6.33 1.91 2.08
C HIS A 25 6.25 1.19 3.42
N VAL A 26 6.49 -0.13 3.43
CA VAL A 26 6.44 -0.96 4.63
C VAL A 26 7.86 -1.28 5.08
N SER A 27 8.30 -0.62 6.16
CA SER A 27 9.60 -0.87 6.78
C SER A 27 9.46 -1.80 8.00
N TYR A 28 10.36 -2.77 8.11
CA TYR A 28 10.53 -3.65 9.26
C TYR A 28 11.71 -3.26 10.17
N GLU A 29 12.16 -2.01 10.07
CA GLU A 29 13.19 -1.48 10.96
C GLU A 29 12.68 -1.25 12.39
N ASN A 30 13.58 -0.77 13.26
CA ASN A 30 13.37 -0.48 14.68
C ASN A 30 11.92 -0.09 15.05
N ARG A 31 11.34 -0.81 16.03
CA ARG A 31 9.95 -0.69 16.53
C ARG A 31 8.84 -1.21 15.61
N THR A 32 9.14 -1.59 14.37
CA THR A 32 8.21 -2.23 13.42
C THR A 32 8.74 -3.56 12.86
N SER A 33 9.71 -4.19 13.53
CA SER A 33 10.19 -5.53 13.17
C SER A 33 9.06 -6.56 13.24
N LEU A 34 9.02 -7.50 12.30
CA LEU A 34 8.11 -8.64 12.36
C LEU A 34 8.49 -9.53 13.55
N GLN A 35 7.54 -9.82 14.44
CA GLN A 35 7.78 -10.73 15.56
C GLN A 35 7.62 -12.19 15.15
N LEU A 36 8.27 -13.09 15.89
CA LEU A 36 8.18 -14.53 15.65
C LEU A 36 6.71 -14.98 15.85
N GLY A 37 6.09 -15.49 14.79
CA GLY A 37 4.69 -15.93 14.80
C GLY A 37 3.69 -14.92 14.23
N GLU A 38 4.11 -13.70 13.91
CA GLU A 38 3.28 -12.77 13.14
C GLU A 38 3.15 -13.23 11.69
N ASN A 39 1.95 -13.07 11.13
CA ASN A 39 1.73 -13.32 9.71
C ASN A 39 2.27 -12.11 8.90
N PRO A 40 3.27 -12.30 8.02
CA PRO A 40 3.85 -11.21 7.24
C PRO A 40 2.83 -10.54 6.33
N PHE A 41 1.94 -11.30 5.70
CA PHE A 41 0.91 -10.74 4.82
C PHE A 41 -0.04 -9.85 5.61
N LEU A 42 -0.49 -10.29 6.78
CA LEU A 42 -1.34 -9.48 7.65
C LEU A 42 -0.65 -8.19 8.10
N THR A 43 0.64 -8.30 8.44
CA THR A 43 1.44 -7.16 8.90
C THR A 43 1.61 -6.12 7.79
N ILE A 44 1.93 -6.56 6.57
CA ILE A 44 1.99 -5.70 5.38
C ILE A 44 0.64 -5.01 5.17
N SER A 45 -0.45 -5.77 5.18
CA SER A 45 -1.81 -5.27 4.92
C SER A 45 -2.23 -4.20 5.91
N THR A 46 -1.99 -4.46 7.20
CA THR A 46 -2.32 -3.52 8.28
C THR A 46 -1.54 -2.22 8.11
N ARG A 47 -0.26 -2.29 7.73
CA ARG A 47 0.57 -1.10 7.53
C ARG A 47 0.20 -0.33 6.27
N MET A 48 -0.17 -1.01 5.18
CA MET A 48 -0.74 -0.35 4.01
C MET A 48 -2.01 0.42 4.39
N LEU A 49 -2.90 -0.20 5.16
CA LEU A 49 -4.14 0.43 5.60
C LEU A 49 -3.88 1.60 6.56
N LEU A 50 -2.91 1.47 7.46
CA LEU A 50 -2.50 2.57 8.34
C LEU A 50 -2.02 3.78 7.52
N GLN A 51 -1.25 3.59 6.46
CA GLN A 51 -0.79 4.70 5.59
C GLN A 51 -1.96 5.43 4.90
N LEU A 52 -3.02 4.72 4.53
CA LEU A 52 -4.24 5.34 3.98
C LEU A 52 -5.04 6.13 5.02
N LEU A 53 -4.86 5.78 6.29
CA LEU A 53 -5.66 6.27 7.42
C LEU A 53 -4.84 7.09 8.42
N GLU A 54 -3.59 7.43 8.11
CA GLU A 54 -2.59 7.89 9.09
C GLU A 54 -3.02 9.18 9.82
N GLU A 55 -3.84 10.01 9.18
CA GLU A 55 -4.41 11.22 9.77
C GLU A 55 -5.72 10.98 10.57
N LYS A 56 -6.31 9.79 10.47
CA LYS A 56 -7.66 9.47 10.97
C LYS A 56 -7.69 8.40 12.06
N MET A 57 -6.71 7.49 12.10
CA MET A 57 -6.71 6.34 13.01
C MET A 57 -5.30 5.96 13.46
N LYS A 58 -5.20 5.43 14.68
CA LYS A 58 -3.98 4.79 15.18
C LYS A 58 -3.95 3.32 14.77
N LEU A 59 -2.78 2.70 14.82
CA LEU A 59 -2.58 1.28 14.46
C LEU A 59 -3.55 0.34 15.21
N ASP A 60 -3.73 0.53 16.51
CA ASP A 60 -4.62 -0.31 17.32
C ASP A 60 -6.09 -0.19 16.87
N ASP A 61 -6.53 1.01 16.48
CA ASP A 61 -7.88 1.25 15.96
C ASP A 61 -8.09 0.56 14.60
N VAL A 62 -7.05 0.56 13.76
CA VAL A 62 -7.06 -0.13 12.46
C VAL A 62 -7.17 -1.64 12.66
N LEU A 63 -6.36 -2.20 13.56
CA LEU A 63 -6.38 -3.64 13.89
C LEU A 63 -7.73 -4.08 14.46
N PHE A 64 -8.34 -3.25 15.32
CA PHE A 64 -9.65 -3.54 15.90
C PHE A 64 -10.78 -3.46 14.86
N LYS A 65 -10.76 -2.44 13.98
CA LYS A 65 -11.86 -2.18 13.05
C LYS A 65 -11.84 -3.06 11.80
N TYR A 66 -10.66 -3.43 11.31
CA TYR A 66 -10.50 -4.10 10.01
C TYR A 66 -10.07 -5.56 10.12
N GLU A 67 -10.43 -6.20 11.24
CA GLU A 67 -10.21 -7.61 11.62
C GLU A 67 -9.50 -8.44 10.54
N SER A 68 -8.18 -8.60 10.69
CA SER A 68 -7.28 -9.41 9.86
C SER A 68 -7.60 -9.46 8.35
N SER A 69 -7.73 -8.29 7.73
CA SER A 69 -7.86 -8.17 6.28
C SER A 69 -6.55 -8.60 5.59
N TYR A 70 -6.62 -9.63 4.74
CA TYR A 70 -5.52 -10.04 3.87
C TYR A 70 -5.14 -8.90 2.90
N SER A 71 -3.93 -8.88 2.35
CA SER A 71 -3.40 -7.74 1.57
C SER A 71 -4.22 -7.39 0.33
N LEU A 72 -4.86 -8.39 -0.27
CA LEU A 72 -5.85 -8.21 -1.33
C LEU A 72 -7.07 -7.38 -0.87
N SER A 73 -7.48 -7.50 0.38
CA SER A 73 -8.59 -6.75 0.96
C SER A 73 -8.30 -5.25 1.00
N VAL A 74 -7.05 -4.82 1.20
CA VAL A 74 -6.71 -3.39 1.20
C VAL A 74 -6.85 -2.80 -0.21
N ILE A 75 -6.38 -3.51 -1.23
CA ILE A 75 -6.49 -3.04 -2.63
C ILE A 75 -7.97 -3.06 -3.08
N LEU A 76 -8.75 -4.05 -2.64
CA LEU A 76 -10.20 -4.07 -2.86
C LEU A 76 -10.91 -2.87 -2.22
N LEU A 77 -10.58 -2.54 -0.97
CA LEU A 77 -11.13 -1.36 -0.29
C LEU A 77 -10.79 -0.06 -1.03
N ILE A 78 -9.58 0.06 -1.58
CA ILE A 78 -9.19 1.20 -2.41
C ILE A 78 -10.05 1.25 -3.68
N ALA A 79 -10.17 0.12 -4.38
CA ALA A 79 -10.95 0.02 -5.62
C ALA A 79 -12.44 0.37 -5.40
N GLU A 80 -13.03 -0.12 -4.30
CA GLU A 80 -14.40 0.23 -3.89
C GLU A 80 -14.53 1.71 -3.56
N HIS A 81 -13.59 2.29 -2.81
CA HIS A 81 -13.59 3.71 -2.47
C HIS A 81 -13.50 4.61 -3.69
N GLN A 82 -12.68 4.22 -4.69
CA GLN A 82 -12.50 4.94 -5.95
C GLN A 82 -13.54 4.58 -7.01
N ASN A 83 -14.46 3.65 -6.72
CA ASN A 83 -15.47 3.14 -7.65
C ASN A 83 -14.87 2.71 -9.00
N CYS A 84 -13.79 1.93 -8.97
CA CYS A 84 -13.10 1.45 -10.16
C CYS A 84 -12.77 -0.05 -10.10
N ASP A 85 -12.59 -0.67 -11.26
CA ASP A 85 -12.14 -2.07 -11.33
C ASP A 85 -10.73 -2.25 -10.75
N LEU A 86 -10.49 -3.37 -10.06
CA LEU A 86 -9.18 -3.74 -9.51
C LEU A 86 -8.05 -3.71 -10.57
N LYS A 87 -8.36 -4.08 -11.81
CA LYS A 87 -7.41 -4.08 -12.94
C LYS A 87 -6.87 -2.70 -13.30
N ASN A 88 -7.54 -1.63 -12.87
CA ASN A 88 -7.17 -0.25 -13.14
C ASN A 88 -6.38 0.38 -11.98
N ILE A 89 -6.29 -0.31 -10.83
CA ILE A 89 -5.48 0.15 -9.70
C ILE A 89 -4.03 -0.27 -9.90
N THR A 90 -3.12 0.70 -9.87
CA THR A 90 -1.68 0.45 -9.85
C THR A 90 -1.17 0.64 -8.41
N VAL A 91 -0.43 -0.35 -7.90
CA VAL A 91 0.18 -0.32 -6.57
C VAL A 91 1.67 -0.58 -6.69
N ILE A 92 2.48 0.27 -6.05
CA ILE A 92 3.89 0.01 -5.79
C ILE A 92 4.03 -0.28 -4.29
N LEU A 93 4.38 -1.52 -3.96
CA LEU A 93 4.68 -1.92 -2.59
C LEU A 93 6.21 -2.00 -2.43
N ILE A 94 6.75 -1.12 -1.60
CA ILE A 94 8.15 -1.12 -1.21
C ILE A 94 8.23 -1.76 0.16
N ILE A 95 8.94 -2.88 0.25
CA ILE A 95 9.21 -3.55 1.52
C ILE A 95 10.70 -3.40 1.82
N ASP A 96 11.01 -2.77 2.96
CA ASP A 96 12.38 -2.56 3.41
C ASP A 96 12.66 -3.37 4.69
N SER A 97 13.92 -3.78 4.86
CA SER A 97 14.44 -4.50 6.03
C SER A 97 13.76 -5.85 6.31
N MET A 98 13.44 -6.61 5.26
CA MET A 98 13.12 -8.03 5.39
C MET A 98 14.39 -8.80 5.78
N GLN A 99 14.47 -9.26 7.03
CA GLN A 99 15.59 -10.05 7.55
C GLN A 99 15.37 -11.55 7.35
#